data_AF-A0A537E9P6-F1
#
_entry.id   AF-A0A537E9P6-F1
#
_cell.length_a   1.000
_cell.length_b   1.000
_cell.length_c   1.000
_cell.angle_alpha   90.00
_cell.angle_beta   90.00
_cell.angle_gamma   90.00
#
_symmetry.space_group_name_H-M   'P 1'
#
loop_
_entity.id
_entity.type
_entity.pdbx_description
1 polymer ?
#
loop_
_entity_poly.entity_id
_entity_poly.type
_entity_poly.pdbx_seq_one_letter_code
_entity_poly.pdbx_strand_id
1 'polypeptide(L)'
;MRQYRLLLIGVVLALVLGLIPVYFGRTQKWTSPFTTGGGEPNGINLNIGENASSITPDQTISVTIIAKNMLTHSSDLPNIARWGADDMSTGVCEMLYPTGIVVYNDQGTVVNIINNFAGYFCPIIVDPFRTSFHFGPLENITKSVSFRGYWTAGRTIVPGGYYEGVFHPFSPGTYTVVVGDIWGHLAVTHFTVIPR
;
A
#
# COMPACT_ATOMS: atom_id res chain seq x y z
N MET A 1 -41.24 55.34 1.70
CA MET A 1 -40.10 54.57 2.25
C MET A 1 -40.27 53.03 2.26
N ARG A 2 -41.49 52.47 2.24
CA ARG A 2 -41.72 51.01 2.34
C ARG A 2 -41.48 50.23 1.04
N GLN A 3 -41.72 50.84 -0.13
CA GLN A 3 -41.52 50.20 -1.44
C GLN A 3 -40.03 50.04 -1.82
N TYR A 4 -39.17 50.99 -1.47
CA TYR A 4 -37.73 50.90 -1.75
C TYR A 4 -37.03 49.78 -0.96
N ARG A 5 -37.54 49.42 0.23
CA ARG A 5 -36.98 48.32 1.05
C ARG A 5 -37.25 46.95 0.43
N LEU A 6 -38.39 46.75 -0.22
CA LEU A 6 -38.74 45.49 -0.88
C LEU A 6 -37.92 45.29 -2.17
N LEU A 7 -37.68 46.35 -2.93
CA LEU A 7 -36.80 46.31 -4.11
C LEU A 7 -35.35 45.99 -3.74
N LEU A 8 -34.82 46.58 -2.67
CA LEU A 8 -33.46 46.30 -2.20
C LEU A 8 -33.29 44.85 -1.73
N ILE A 9 -34.28 44.30 -1.01
CA ILE A 9 -34.26 42.89 -0.59
C ILE A 9 -34.31 41.96 -1.81
N GLY A 10 -35.15 42.27 -2.80
CA GLY A 10 -35.25 41.49 -4.04
C GLY A 10 -33.95 41.46 -4.85
N VAL A 11 -33.25 42.59 -4.96
CA VAL A 11 -31.98 42.68 -5.69
C VAL A 11 -30.85 41.94 -4.96
N VAL A 12 -30.80 42.02 -3.63
CA VAL A 12 -29.79 41.29 -2.83
C VAL A 12 -30.05 39.78 -2.91
N LEU A 13 -31.30 39.32 -2.83
CA LEU A 13 -31.63 37.90 -2.97
C LEU A 13 -31.30 37.36 -4.37
N ALA A 14 -31.54 38.14 -5.42
CA ALA A 14 -31.18 37.77 -6.79
C ALA A 14 -29.65 37.69 -7.00
N LEU A 15 -28.88 38.58 -6.38
CA LEU A 15 -27.41 38.53 -6.41
C LEU A 15 -26.86 37.33 -5.62
N VAL A 16 -27.41 37.04 -4.44
CA VAL A 16 -26.98 35.88 -3.63
C VAL A 16 -27.33 34.57 -4.34
N LEU A 17 -28.54 34.44 -4.90
CA LEU A 17 -28.97 33.24 -5.63
C LEU A 17 -28.29 33.08 -7.00
N GLY A 18 -27.88 34.18 -7.65
CA GLY A 18 -27.12 34.15 -8.90
C GLY A 18 -25.64 33.81 -8.73
N LEU A 19 -25.06 33.98 -7.53
CA LEU A 19 -23.65 33.68 -7.23
C LEU A 19 -23.43 32.25 -6.69
N ILE A 20 -24.46 31.61 -6.14
CA ILE A 20 -24.39 30.21 -5.66
C ILE A 20 -24.05 29.20 -6.78
N PRO A 21 -24.57 29.29 -8.02
CA PRO A 21 -24.21 28.35 -9.09
C PRO A 21 -22.79 28.55 -9.60
N VAL A 22 -22.20 29.74 -9.43
CA VAL A 22 -20.82 30.02 -9.87
C VAL A 22 -19.81 29.40 -8.90
N TYR A 23 -20.14 29.33 -7.61
CA TYR A 23 -19.31 28.66 -6.61
C TYR A 23 -19.49 27.13 -6.59
N PHE A 24 -20.70 26.62 -6.87
CA PHE A 24 -20.96 25.17 -6.87
C PHE A 24 -20.87 24.51 -8.27
N GLY A 25 -20.74 25.28 -9.35
CA GLY A 25 -20.70 24.77 -10.73
C GLY A 25 -19.30 24.43 -11.26
N ARG A 26 -18.23 24.69 -10.50
CA ARG A 26 -16.87 24.22 -10.83
C ARG A 26 -16.47 23.01 -10.01
N THR A 27 -17.24 21.92 -10.10
CA THR A 27 -16.55 20.63 -10.24
C THR A 27 -15.95 20.64 -11.64
N GLN A 28 -14.76 21.23 -11.79
CA GLN A 28 -13.92 20.82 -12.90
C GLN A 28 -13.77 19.32 -12.74
N LYS A 29 -14.51 18.54 -13.53
CA LYS A 29 -14.09 17.19 -13.88
C LYS A 29 -12.75 17.40 -14.58
N TRP A 30 -11.69 17.42 -13.79
CA TRP A 30 -10.35 17.20 -14.27
C TRP A 30 -10.36 15.75 -14.75
N THR A 31 -10.76 15.58 -16.01
CA THR A 31 -10.41 14.38 -16.75
C THR A 31 -8.90 14.41 -16.81
N SER A 32 -8.30 13.69 -15.87
CA SER A 32 -6.94 13.18 -16.01
C SER A 32 -6.74 12.73 -17.46
N PRO A 33 -5.63 13.13 -18.13
CA PRO A 33 -5.35 12.69 -19.48
C PRO A 33 -5.04 11.18 -19.56
N PHE A 34 -4.98 10.48 -18.41
CA PHE A 34 -4.97 9.03 -18.40
C PHE A 34 -6.35 8.53 -18.76
N THR A 35 -6.50 8.16 -20.04
CA THR A 35 -7.54 7.24 -20.48
C THR A 35 -7.66 6.14 -19.44
N THR A 36 -8.85 5.94 -18.89
CA THR A 36 -9.27 4.67 -18.29
C THR A 36 -9.34 3.60 -19.39
N GLY A 37 -8.25 3.42 -20.15
CA GLY A 37 -8.00 2.15 -20.78
C GLY A 37 -7.95 1.17 -19.62
N GLY A 38 -8.87 0.22 -19.62
CA GLY A 38 -8.89 -0.81 -18.59
C GLY A 38 -7.52 -1.44 -18.57
N GLY A 39 -6.70 -1.08 -17.58
CA GLY A 39 -5.45 -1.77 -17.37
C GLY A 39 -5.75 -3.27 -17.28
N GLU A 40 -4.77 -4.07 -17.65
CA GLU A 40 -4.91 -5.53 -17.66
C GLU A 40 -4.23 -6.09 -16.41
N PRO A 41 -4.92 -6.21 -15.25
CA PRO A 41 -4.33 -6.75 -14.03
C PRO A 41 -3.64 -8.10 -14.25
N ASN A 42 -4.28 -8.98 -15.02
CA ASN A 42 -3.75 -10.31 -15.36
C ASN A 42 -2.50 -10.24 -16.25
N GLY A 43 -2.18 -9.07 -16.82
CA GLY A 43 -0.93 -8.80 -17.51
C GLY A 43 0.25 -8.61 -16.55
N ILE A 44 0.01 -8.47 -15.24
CA ILE A 44 1.06 -8.43 -14.22
C ILE A 44 1.27 -9.81 -13.63
N ASN A 45 2.54 -10.22 -13.56
CA ASN A 45 2.95 -11.40 -12.84
C ASN A 45 3.72 -10.99 -11.57
N LEU A 46 3.24 -11.47 -10.42
CA LEU A 46 3.88 -11.28 -9.13
C LEU A 46 4.74 -12.50 -8.81
N ASN A 47 6.03 -12.28 -8.63
CA ASN A 47 6.99 -13.30 -8.23
C ASN A 47 7.61 -12.95 -6.89
N ILE A 48 7.93 -13.99 -6.12
CA ILE A 48 8.68 -13.91 -4.88
C ILE A 48 9.89 -14.86 -4.94
N GLY A 49 11.00 -14.44 -4.36
CA GLY A 49 12.18 -15.27 -4.17
C GLY A 49 12.90 -14.92 -2.88
N GLU A 50 13.64 -15.88 -2.34
CA GLU A 50 14.41 -15.73 -1.12
C GLU A 50 15.91 -15.80 -1.44
N ASN A 51 16.74 -15.10 -0.66
CA ASN A 51 18.19 -15.21 -0.79
C ASN A 51 18.73 -16.57 -0.31
N ALA A 52 17.98 -17.28 0.52
CA ALA A 52 18.31 -18.62 1.02
C ALA A 52 17.02 -19.40 1.34
N SER A 53 17.02 -20.71 1.12
CA SER A 53 15.92 -21.60 1.53
C SER A 53 16.01 -22.02 2.99
N SER A 54 17.16 -21.81 3.62
CA SER A 54 17.39 -22.13 5.03
C SER A 54 18.32 -21.14 5.71
N ILE A 55 18.03 -20.80 6.97
CA ILE A 55 18.84 -19.96 7.83
C ILE A 55 19.02 -20.59 9.21
N THR A 56 19.99 -20.13 9.98
CA THR A 56 20.09 -20.41 11.42
C THR A 56 19.48 -19.25 12.24
N PRO A 57 19.15 -19.46 13.52
CA PRO A 57 18.77 -18.36 14.42
C PRO A 57 19.82 -17.24 14.37
N ASP A 58 19.34 -16.01 14.24
CA ASP A 58 20.08 -14.73 14.08
C ASP A 58 20.55 -14.34 12.68
N GLN A 59 20.50 -15.26 11.71
CA GLN A 59 20.75 -14.93 10.31
C GLN A 59 19.60 -14.15 9.69
N THR A 60 19.92 -13.39 8.64
CA THR A 60 18.95 -12.57 7.93
C THR A 60 18.46 -13.32 6.68
N ILE A 61 17.15 -13.48 6.57
CA ILE A 61 16.48 -13.89 5.33
C ILE A 61 16.05 -12.62 4.59
N SER A 62 16.29 -12.58 3.29
CA SER A 62 15.86 -11.49 2.40
C SER A 62 14.89 -12.03 1.39
N VAL A 63 13.69 -11.47 1.38
CA VAL A 63 12.61 -11.77 0.44
C VAL A 63 12.59 -10.69 -0.62
N THR A 64 12.69 -11.11 -1.88
CA THR A 64 12.62 -10.24 -3.06
C THR A 64 11.30 -10.45 -3.77
N ILE A 65 10.59 -9.36 -3.99
CA ILE A 65 9.30 -9.28 -4.67
C ILE A 65 9.53 -8.62 -6.02
N ILE A 66 8.97 -9.22 -7.06
CA ILE A 66 9.06 -8.71 -8.43
C ILE A 66 7.65 -8.65 -8.99
N ALA A 67 7.17 -7.45 -9.30
CA ALA A 67 5.97 -7.25 -10.12
C ALA A 67 6.41 -6.98 -11.55
N LYS A 68 6.04 -7.85 -12.49
CA LYS A 68 6.44 -7.75 -13.89
C LYS A 68 5.23 -7.58 -14.80
N ASN A 69 5.25 -6.56 -15.64
CA ASN A 69 4.37 -6.49 -16.79
C ASN A 69 4.78 -7.53 -17.82
N MET A 70 3.86 -8.40 -18.20
CA MET A 70 4.07 -9.45 -19.20
C MET A 70 3.65 -8.99 -20.60
N LEU A 71 3.06 -7.80 -20.71
CA LEU A 71 2.60 -7.22 -21.96
C LEU A 71 3.74 -6.53 -22.70
N THR A 72 3.69 -6.58 -24.03
CA THR A 72 4.60 -5.87 -24.93
C THR A 72 4.26 -4.38 -25.07
N HIS A 73 3.31 -3.88 -24.28
CA HIS A 73 2.88 -2.50 -24.21
C HIS A 73 2.72 -2.05 -22.75
N SER A 74 2.64 -0.73 -22.53
CA SER A 74 2.45 -0.19 -21.20
C SER A 74 1.06 -0.52 -20.63
N SER A 75 0.99 -0.73 -19.31
CA SER A 75 -0.24 -0.97 -18.58
C SER A 75 -0.35 0.02 -17.43
N ASP A 76 -1.46 0.75 -17.38
CA ASP A 76 -1.81 1.64 -16.27
C ASP A 76 -2.89 0.96 -15.42
N LEU A 77 -2.49 0.44 -14.27
CA LEU A 77 -3.41 -0.25 -13.37
C LEU A 77 -4.01 0.70 -12.33
N PRO A 78 -5.32 0.67 -12.09
CA PRO A 78 -5.94 1.53 -11.10
C PRO A 78 -5.50 1.13 -9.69
N ASN A 79 -5.38 2.12 -8.80
CA ASN A 79 -5.31 1.85 -7.37
C ASN A 79 -6.68 1.32 -6.89
N ILE A 80 -6.72 0.13 -6.28
CA ILE A 80 -7.96 -0.46 -5.78
C ILE A 80 -7.95 -0.60 -4.25
N ALA A 81 -9.03 -0.14 -3.62
CA ALA A 81 -9.15 -0.03 -2.16
C ALA A 81 -9.53 -1.36 -1.46
N ARG A 82 -9.63 -2.48 -2.18
CA ARG A 82 -10.08 -3.77 -1.64
C ARG A 82 -9.09 -4.88 -2.03
N TRP A 83 -8.29 -5.32 -1.07
CA TRP A 83 -7.29 -6.37 -1.24
C TRP A 83 -7.97 -7.75 -1.20
N GLY A 84 -7.39 -8.73 -1.90
CA GLY A 84 -7.89 -10.11 -1.94
C GLY A 84 -7.53 -10.97 -0.72
N ALA A 85 -6.74 -10.44 0.22
CA ALA A 85 -6.42 -11.07 1.49
C ALA A 85 -6.87 -10.14 2.63
N ASP A 86 -7.76 -10.64 3.47
CA ASP A 86 -8.23 -9.95 4.66
C ASP A 86 -7.06 -9.74 5.65
N ASP A 87 -7.08 -8.63 6.41
CA ASP A 87 -6.06 -8.24 7.41
C ASP A 87 -4.68 -7.79 6.90
N MET A 88 -4.50 -7.61 5.60
CA MET A 88 -3.34 -6.86 5.05
C MET A 88 -3.62 -5.35 5.13
N SER A 89 -3.44 -4.76 6.31
CA SER A 89 -3.54 -3.29 6.52
C SER A 89 -2.55 -2.56 5.60
N THR A 90 -2.74 -1.30 5.21
CA THR A 90 -1.69 -0.42 4.64
C THR A 90 -1.22 0.52 5.75
N GLY A 91 0.06 0.49 6.12
CA GLY A 91 0.55 1.28 7.25
C GLY A 91 0.42 2.80 7.05
N VAL A 92 0.61 3.57 8.12
CA VAL A 92 0.32 5.02 8.21
C VAL A 92 1.31 5.93 7.44
N CYS A 93 2.21 5.35 6.64
CA CYS A 93 3.19 6.08 5.81
C CYS A 93 3.04 5.65 4.35
N GLU A 94 2.20 6.39 3.63
CA GLU A 94 1.75 6.10 2.27
C GLU A 94 2.81 6.50 1.21
N MET A 95 3.77 5.63 0.94
CA MET A 95 4.25 5.48 -0.44
C MET A 95 3.62 4.20 -0.96
N LEU A 96 2.50 4.38 -1.66
CA LEU A 96 1.66 3.33 -2.23
C LEU A 96 2.53 2.33 -3.00
N TYR A 97 2.84 1.19 -2.39
CA TYR A 97 3.29 0.01 -3.12
C TYR A 97 2.08 -0.90 -3.23
N PRO A 98 1.80 -1.44 -4.43
CA PRO A 98 0.59 -2.22 -4.62
C PRO A 98 0.73 -3.61 -3.99
N THR A 99 1.69 -3.86 -3.11
CA THR A 99 2.01 -5.19 -2.56
C THR A 99 2.08 -5.17 -1.03
N GLY A 100 1.83 -6.30 -0.40
CA GLY A 100 2.09 -6.53 1.02
C GLY A 100 2.59 -7.93 1.29
N ILE A 101 3.16 -8.15 2.48
CA ILE A 101 3.76 -9.43 2.88
C ILE A 101 3.13 -9.90 4.18
N VAL A 102 2.79 -11.19 4.25
CA VAL A 102 2.42 -11.88 5.49
C VAL A 102 3.35 -13.08 5.68
N VAL A 103 3.84 -13.26 6.90
CA VAL A 103 4.66 -14.41 7.27
C VAL A 103 3.91 -15.25 8.29
N TYR A 104 3.79 -16.54 8.00
CA TYR A 104 3.21 -17.55 8.87
C TYR A 104 4.32 -18.44 9.43
N ASN A 105 4.18 -18.84 10.70
CA ASN A 105 5.00 -19.91 11.26
C ASN A 105 4.50 -21.30 10.83
N ASP A 106 5.16 -22.34 11.31
CA ASP A 106 4.85 -23.75 11.07
C ASP A 106 3.47 -24.18 11.59
N GLN A 107 2.90 -23.42 12.53
CA GLN A 107 1.56 -23.61 13.06
C GLN A 107 0.48 -22.86 12.26
N GLY A 108 0.84 -22.15 11.19
CA GLY A 108 -0.10 -21.33 10.40
C GLY A 108 -0.53 -20.05 11.11
N THR A 109 0.17 -19.63 12.16
CA THR A 109 -0.10 -18.36 12.85
C THR A 109 0.65 -17.24 12.16
N VAL A 110 -0.03 -16.11 11.93
CA VAL A 110 0.59 -14.90 11.41
C VAL A 110 1.57 -14.36 12.46
N VAL A 111 2.86 -14.35 12.11
CA VAL A 111 3.93 -13.83 12.99
C VAL A 111 4.41 -12.46 12.55
N ASN A 112 4.21 -12.10 11.27
CA ASN A 112 4.60 -10.80 10.76
C ASN A 112 3.65 -10.34 9.65
N ILE A 113 3.24 -9.09 9.69
CA ILE A 113 2.51 -8.41 8.61
C ILE A 113 3.31 -7.19 8.24
N ILE A 114 3.74 -7.13 6.99
CA ILE A 114 4.53 -6.03 6.48
C ILE A 114 3.75 -5.35 5.38
N ASN A 115 3.31 -4.17 5.77
CA ASN A 115 2.49 -3.28 4.99
C ASN A 115 2.99 -1.84 4.99
N ASN A 116 3.99 -1.57 5.80
CA ASN A 116 4.50 -0.24 6.05
C ASN A 116 5.87 -0.15 5.40
N PHE A 117 5.89 0.37 4.18
CA PHE A 117 7.13 0.68 3.46
C PHE A 117 7.64 2.05 3.93
N ALA A 118 7.82 2.24 5.24
CA ALA A 118 8.22 3.53 5.81
C ALA A 118 9.72 3.59 6.09
N GLY A 119 10.44 4.30 5.23
CA GLY A 119 11.61 5.06 5.68
C GLY A 119 11.14 6.28 6.50
N TYR A 120 11.94 6.64 7.50
CA TYR A 120 11.79 7.80 8.39
C TYR A 120 11.26 9.08 7.69
N PHE A 121 10.42 9.84 8.43
CA PHE A 121 10.01 11.24 8.14
C PHE A 121 9.68 11.53 6.67
N CYS A 122 8.43 11.28 6.25
CA CYS A 122 7.93 11.84 5.00
C CYS A 122 7.17 13.16 5.25
N PRO A 123 7.69 14.31 4.81
CA PRO A 123 6.89 15.52 4.70
C PRO A 123 5.80 15.31 3.62
N ILE A 124 4.59 15.76 3.92
CA ILE A 124 3.38 15.67 3.09
C ILE A 124 3.55 16.54 1.82
N ILE A 125 4.28 16.06 0.81
CA ILE A 125 4.29 16.65 -0.55
C ILE A 125 4.44 15.55 -1.61
N VAL A 126 3.62 14.49 -1.53
CA VAL A 126 3.45 13.54 -2.64
C VAL A 126 1.98 13.53 -3.05
N ASP A 127 1.69 14.40 -4.01
CA ASP A 127 0.61 14.39 -4.98
C ASP A 127 -0.70 13.62 -4.60
N PRO A 128 -1.78 14.31 -4.19
CA PRO A 128 -3.08 13.69 -3.92
C PRO A 128 -3.77 13.07 -5.15
N PHE A 129 -3.09 12.94 -6.29
CA PHE A 129 -3.68 12.54 -7.58
C PHE A 129 -3.09 11.27 -8.20
N ARG A 130 -2.23 10.48 -7.52
CA ARG A 130 -1.82 9.16 -8.06
C ARG A 130 -2.93 8.13 -7.93
N THR A 131 -3.75 8.05 -8.97
CA THR A 131 -4.87 7.09 -9.08
C THR A 131 -4.49 5.76 -9.74
N SER A 132 -3.26 5.64 -10.27
CA SER A 132 -2.81 4.46 -11.01
C SER A 132 -1.32 4.16 -10.82
N PHE A 133 -0.97 2.90 -11.10
CA PHE A 133 0.39 2.38 -11.19
C PHE A 133 0.73 2.12 -12.66
N HIS A 134 1.78 2.78 -13.13
CA HIS A 134 2.27 2.62 -14.50
C HIS A 134 3.33 1.52 -14.56
N PHE A 135 3.17 0.61 -15.52
CA PHE A 135 4.21 -0.32 -15.93
C PHE A 135 4.48 -0.14 -17.42
N GLY A 136 5.73 0.11 -17.78
CA GLY A 136 6.22 0.08 -19.14
C GLY A 136 6.17 -1.32 -19.77
N PRO A 137 6.39 -1.43 -21.10
CA PRO A 137 6.41 -2.71 -21.79
C PRO A 137 7.45 -3.67 -21.18
N LEU A 138 7.03 -4.86 -20.80
CA LEU A 138 7.89 -5.88 -20.17
C LEU A 138 8.64 -5.42 -18.91
N GLU A 139 8.24 -4.29 -18.31
CA GLU A 139 8.92 -3.69 -17.16
C GLU A 139 8.75 -4.53 -15.89
N ASN A 140 9.79 -4.52 -15.07
CA ASN A 140 9.88 -5.20 -13.79
C ASN A 140 10.21 -4.21 -12.66
N ILE A 141 9.33 -4.18 -11.66
CA ILE A 141 9.55 -3.45 -10.41
C ILE A 141 10.01 -4.46 -9.36
N THR A 142 11.19 -4.23 -8.79
CA THR A 142 11.80 -5.13 -7.79
C THR A 142 11.92 -4.46 -6.43
N LYS A 143 11.59 -5.18 -5.37
CA LYS A 143 11.79 -4.74 -3.99
C LYS A 143 12.29 -5.90 -3.13
N SER A 144 13.28 -5.66 -2.27
CA SER A 144 13.73 -6.63 -1.28
C SER A 144 13.43 -6.15 0.13
N VAL A 145 13.04 -7.07 1.00
CA VAL A 145 12.78 -6.86 2.42
C VAL A 145 13.52 -7.93 3.22
N SER A 146 14.18 -7.53 4.31
CA SER A 146 15.05 -8.40 5.09
C SER A 146 14.54 -8.58 6.52
N PHE A 147 14.58 -9.82 7.00
CA PHE A 147 14.09 -10.23 8.32
C PHE A 147 15.16 -10.98 9.09
N ARG A 148 15.32 -10.65 10.36
CA ARG A 148 16.09 -11.44 11.34
C ARG A 148 15.19 -12.11 12.38
N GLY A 149 13.89 -11.83 12.29
CA GLY A 149 12.84 -12.19 13.23
C GLY A 149 11.58 -11.42 12.87
N TYR A 150 10.64 -11.37 13.79
CA TYR A 150 9.34 -10.71 13.61
C TYR A 150 8.96 -9.88 14.83
N TRP A 151 8.00 -8.98 14.63
CA TRP A 151 7.50 -8.08 15.67
C TRP A 151 6.05 -8.39 15.97
N THR A 152 5.70 -8.41 17.24
CA THR A 152 4.31 -8.56 17.71
C THR A 152 3.88 -7.32 18.46
N ALA A 153 2.58 -7.08 18.54
CA ALA A 153 2.03 -6.02 19.38
C ALA A 153 2.34 -6.32 20.86
N GLY A 154 2.72 -5.27 21.59
CA GLY A 154 3.08 -5.38 23.00
C GLY A 154 4.02 -4.26 23.41
N ARG A 155 4.34 -4.19 24.70
CA ARG A 155 5.19 -3.13 25.25
C ARG A 155 6.54 -3.70 25.66
N THR A 156 7.63 -3.18 25.10
CA THR A 156 8.97 -3.53 25.55
C THR A 156 9.50 -2.45 26.49
N ILE A 157 9.81 -2.86 27.72
CA ILE A 157 10.35 -1.98 28.77
C ILE A 157 11.87 -1.87 28.59
N VAL A 158 12.38 -0.64 28.56
CA VAL A 158 13.82 -0.34 28.49
C VAL A 158 14.23 0.61 29.61
N PRO A 159 15.52 0.67 29.99
CA PRO A 159 15.98 1.68 30.94
C PRO A 159 15.62 3.09 30.44
N GLY A 160 14.80 3.81 31.20
CA GLY A 160 14.36 5.17 30.85
C GLY A 160 13.06 5.27 30.04
N GLY A 161 12.36 4.17 29.76
CA GLY A 161 11.05 4.25 29.10
C GLY A 161 10.50 2.92 28.58
N TYR A 162 9.69 3.02 27.52
CA TYR A 162 9.18 1.87 26.79
C TYR A 162 9.05 2.22 25.31
N TYR A 163 9.04 1.20 24.46
CA TYR A 163 8.57 1.32 23.09
C TYR A 163 7.49 0.28 22.81
N GLU A 164 6.68 0.55 21.79
CA GLU A 164 5.65 -0.36 21.31
C GLU A 164 6.27 -1.36 20.31
N GLY A 165 5.94 -2.64 20.46
CA GLY A 165 6.47 -3.77 19.73
C GLY A 165 7.35 -4.69 20.58
N VAL A 166 7.19 -6.01 20.44
CA VAL A 166 8.08 -7.04 21.01
C VAL A 166 8.74 -7.80 19.86
N PHE A 167 10.06 -7.77 19.81
CA PHE A 167 10.85 -8.51 18.82
C PHE A 167 11.02 -9.97 19.24
N HIS A 168 10.79 -10.87 18.29
CA HIS A 168 11.01 -12.30 18.43
C HIS A 168 12.00 -12.75 17.36
N PRO A 169 13.17 -13.30 17.73
CA PRO A 169 14.01 -13.98 16.75
C PRO A 169 13.25 -15.20 16.20
N PHE A 170 13.57 -15.62 14.98
CA PHE A 170 12.95 -16.83 14.46
C PHE A 170 13.38 -18.06 15.27
N SER A 171 12.40 -18.83 15.74
CA SER A 171 12.61 -20.17 16.28
C SER A 171 12.80 -21.17 15.14
N PRO A 172 13.50 -22.30 15.37
CA PRO A 172 13.57 -23.39 14.41
C PRO A 172 12.18 -23.84 13.93
N GLY A 173 12.04 -24.08 12.63
CA GLY A 173 10.76 -24.39 11.99
C GLY A 173 10.67 -23.89 10.55
N THR A 174 9.58 -24.22 9.86
CA THR A 174 9.30 -23.75 8.50
C THR A 174 8.39 -22.54 8.55
N TYR A 175 8.75 -21.50 7.81
CA TYR A 175 7.97 -20.28 7.70
C TYR A 175 7.45 -20.14 6.27
N THR A 176 6.19 -19.73 6.15
CA THR A 176 5.55 -19.47 4.86
C THR A 176 5.48 -17.96 4.66
N VAL A 177 6.00 -17.47 3.54
CA VAL A 177 5.91 -16.07 3.15
C VAL A 177 4.90 -15.95 2.01
N VAL A 178 3.85 -15.17 2.24
CA VAL A 178 2.82 -14.86 1.25
C VAL A 178 2.94 -13.39 0.89
N VAL A 179 3.02 -13.11 -0.41
CA VAL A 179 2.95 -11.75 -0.93
C VAL A 179 1.69 -11.64 -1.75
N GLY A 180 0.93 -10.59 -1.50
CA GLY A 180 -0.23 -10.25 -2.29
C GLY A 180 -0.07 -8.88 -2.92
N ASP A 181 -0.72 -8.66 -4.05
CA ASP A 181 -0.93 -7.34 -4.61
C ASP A 181 -2.38 -6.85 -4.49
N ILE A 182 -2.58 -5.54 -4.65
CA ILE A 182 -3.89 -4.92 -4.55
C ILE A 182 -4.85 -5.45 -5.61
N TRP A 183 -4.34 -5.99 -6.73
CA TRP A 183 -5.14 -6.52 -7.83
C TRP A 183 -5.54 -8.00 -7.66
N GLY A 184 -5.14 -8.62 -6.54
CA GLY A 184 -5.55 -9.98 -6.18
C GLY A 184 -4.58 -11.08 -6.61
N HIS A 185 -3.38 -10.74 -7.08
CA HIS A 185 -2.35 -11.76 -7.32
C HIS A 185 -1.66 -12.13 -6.01
N LEU A 186 -1.31 -13.41 -5.88
CA LEU A 186 -0.61 -13.96 -4.73
C LEU A 186 0.62 -14.74 -5.19
N ALA A 187 1.70 -14.64 -4.43
CA ALA A 187 2.92 -15.42 -4.60
C ALA A 187 3.36 -15.96 -3.23
N VAL A 188 3.80 -17.23 -3.19
CA VAL A 188 4.14 -17.92 -1.94
C VAL A 188 5.52 -18.54 -2.04
N THR A 189 6.31 -18.41 -0.98
CA THR A 189 7.59 -19.10 -0.78
C THR A 189 7.72 -19.58 0.66
N HIS A 190 8.76 -20.38 0.93
CA HIS A 190 9.00 -20.93 2.25
C HIS A 190 10.50 -20.97 2.54
N PHE A 191 10.88 -20.57 3.75
CA PHE A 191 12.22 -20.77 4.28
C PHE A 191 12.18 -21.58 5.58
N THR A 192 13.28 -22.26 5.88
CA THR A 192 13.40 -23.06 7.10
C THR A 192 14.47 -22.49 8.04
N VAL A 193 14.17 -22.45 9.32
CA VAL A 193 15.12 -22.08 10.38
C VAL A 193 15.62 -23.36 11.01
N ILE A 194 16.92 -23.63 10.85
CA ILE A 194 17.57 -24.86 11.31
C ILE A 194 18.20 -24.60 12.68
N PRO A 195 18.08 -25.53 13.65
CA PRO A 195 18.79 -25.43 14.92
C PRO A 195 20.29 -25.24 14.72
N ARG A 196 20.94 -24.59 15.70
CA ARG A 196 22.42 -24.56 15.76
C ARG A 196 22.98 -25.90 16.20
#